data_AF-A0A0N4X9M6-F1
#
_entry.id   AF-A0A0N4X9M6-F1
#
_cell.length_a   1.000
_cell.length_b   1.000
_cell.length_c   1.000
_cell.angle_alpha   90.00
_cell.angle_beta   90.00
_cell.angle_gamma   90.00
#
_symmetry.space_group_name_H-M   'P 1'
#
loop_
_entity.id
_entity.type
_entity.pdbx_description
1 polymer ?
#
loop_
_entity_poly.entity_id
_entity_poly.type
_entity_poly.pdbx_seq_one_letter_code
_entity_poly.pdbx_strand_id
1 'polypeptide(L)'
;MGAHSQLALSRFSVFSQGARIEEGQPWSIATHTQTSPTDAFGTIVFQGGAHAHKAQFIRLGYDSEPENVMVQEKLGGMFRDGLLKAAQTTGAWIITSGLDCGVVKHVARALDDAGISA
;
A
#
# COMPACT_ATOMS: atom_id res chain seq x y z
N MET A 1 -11.46 33.05 -16.20
CA MET A 1 -11.42 32.41 -14.86
C MET A 1 -12.23 31.13 -14.96
N GLY A 2 -11.57 30.01 -15.29
CA GLY A 2 -12.24 28.73 -15.50
C GLY A 2 -12.59 28.09 -14.16
N ALA A 3 -13.87 27.79 -13.97
CA ALA A 3 -14.34 27.04 -12.81
C ALA A 3 -13.79 25.61 -12.87
N HIS A 4 -12.98 25.22 -11.89
CA HIS A 4 -12.59 23.84 -11.68
C HIS A 4 -13.81 23.03 -11.27
N SER A 5 -14.29 22.16 -12.16
CA SER A 5 -15.39 21.23 -11.89
C SER A 5 -14.88 20.09 -11.00
N GLN A 6 -15.35 20.03 -9.75
CA GLN A 6 -15.09 18.92 -8.82
C GLN A 6 -15.96 17.67 -9.10
N LEU A 7 -16.34 17.42 -10.35
CA LEU A 7 -17.09 16.23 -10.75
C LEU A 7 -16.13 15.05 -10.99
N ALA A 8 -15.43 14.66 -9.94
CA ALA A 8 -14.79 13.37 -9.80
C ALA A 8 -14.86 12.95 -8.32
N LEU A 9 -16.08 13.01 -7.75
CA LEU A 9 -16.37 12.28 -6.53
C LEU A 9 -16.27 10.80 -6.87
N SER A 10 -15.12 10.20 -6.55
CA SER A 10 -14.93 8.78 -6.68
C SER A 10 -16.02 8.07 -5.88
N ARG A 11 -16.61 7.04 -6.47
CA ARG A 11 -17.73 6.25 -5.97
C ARG A 11 -17.38 5.36 -4.78
N PHE A 12 -16.21 5.57 -4.17
CA PHE A 12 -15.73 4.82 -3.03
C PHE A 12 -16.19 5.54 -1.76
N SER A 13 -16.96 4.81 -0.94
CA SER A 13 -17.71 5.27 0.20
C SER A 13 -16.98 6.33 1.05
N VAL A 14 -17.45 7.58 0.95
CA VAL A 14 -17.17 8.59 1.97
C VAL A 14 -18.10 8.27 3.14
N PHE A 15 -17.63 7.47 4.10
CA PHE A 15 -18.20 7.47 5.45
C PHE A 15 -17.80 8.80 6.12
N SER A 16 -18.37 9.90 5.63
CA SER A 16 -18.46 11.15 6.36
C SER A 16 -19.69 11.04 7.24
N GLN A 17 -19.54 10.41 8.40
CA GLN A 17 -20.24 10.94 9.55
C GLN A 17 -19.22 11.78 10.28
N GLY A 18 -19.37 13.10 10.22
CA GLY A 18 -18.75 14.00 11.19
C GLY A 18 -19.31 13.61 12.56
N ALA A 19 -18.69 12.62 13.20
CA ALA A 19 -19.00 12.25 14.55
C ALA A 19 -18.76 13.48 15.42
N ARG A 20 -19.82 13.94 16.08
CA ARG A 20 -19.72 15.05 17.03
C ARG A 20 -18.75 14.60 18.13
N ILE A 21 -17.54 15.16 18.12
CA ILE A 21 -16.54 14.88 19.16
C ILE A 21 -17.09 15.46 20.46
N GLU A 22 -17.52 14.59 21.36
CA GLU A 22 -17.87 14.98 22.72
C GLU A 22 -16.58 15.11 23.54
N GLU A 23 -16.38 16.26 24.19
CA GLU A 23 -15.26 16.45 25.12
C GLU A 23 -15.33 15.39 26.24
N GLY A 24 -14.29 14.56 26.34
CA GLY A 24 -14.17 13.51 27.34
C GLY A 24 -14.37 12.07 26.84
N GLN A 25 -14.72 11.86 25.56
CA GLN A 25 -14.74 10.50 25.00
C GLN A 25 -13.31 9.94 24.75
N PRO A 26 -13.09 8.63 24.93
CA PRO A 26 -11.82 7.98 24.56
C PRO A 26 -11.54 8.13 23.07
N TRP A 27 -10.27 8.33 22.71
CA TRP A 27 -9.86 8.45 21.32
C TRP A 27 -10.18 7.17 20.54
N SER A 28 -10.75 7.33 19.33
CA SER A 28 -11.00 6.24 18.41
C SER A 28 -10.72 6.68 16.98
N ILE A 29 -10.25 5.75 16.14
CA ILE A 29 -9.98 6.01 14.72
C ILE A 29 -11.25 6.53 14.02
N ALA A 30 -12.41 5.92 14.31
CA ALA A 30 -13.67 6.25 13.66
C ALA A 30 -14.16 7.68 13.93
N THR A 31 -13.82 8.27 15.09
CA THR A 31 -14.35 9.58 15.51
C THR A 31 -13.31 10.70 15.48
N HIS A 32 -12.01 10.36 15.51
CA HIS A 32 -10.92 11.33 15.63
C HIS A 32 -9.96 11.32 14.44
N THR A 33 -10.31 10.67 13.33
CA THR A 33 -9.55 10.73 12.08
C THR A 33 -10.45 11.13 10.92
N GLN A 34 -9.85 11.71 9.87
CA GLN A 34 -10.54 12.10 8.65
C GLN A 34 -9.81 11.51 7.44
N THR A 35 -10.56 10.87 6.56
CA THR A 35 -10.03 10.32 5.30
C THR A 35 -9.81 11.44 4.29
N SER A 36 -8.65 11.44 3.65
CA SER A 36 -8.27 12.33 2.55
C SER A 36 -7.52 11.55 1.46
N PRO A 37 -7.44 12.07 0.23
CA PRO A 37 -6.67 11.44 -0.84
C PRO A 37 -5.19 11.27 -0.44
N THR A 38 -4.61 10.11 -0.78
CA THR A 38 -3.19 9.82 -0.49
C THR A 38 -2.27 10.45 -1.53
N ASP A 39 -1.15 11.00 -1.07
CA ASP A 39 -0.03 11.50 -1.87
C ASP A 39 1.20 10.57 -1.84
N ALA A 40 1.16 9.51 -1.02
CA ALA A 40 2.24 8.56 -0.83
C ALA A 40 2.03 7.30 -1.68
N PHE A 41 2.46 7.35 -2.94
CA PHE A 41 2.47 6.21 -3.86
C PHE A 41 3.61 6.37 -4.89
N GLY A 42 4.03 5.27 -5.52
CA GLY A 42 5.02 5.29 -6.60
C GLY A 42 6.11 4.24 -6.43
N THR A 43 7.34 4.58 -6.81
CA THR A 43 8.50 3.68 -6.73
C THR A 43 9.52 4.20 -5.73
N ILE A 44 9.95 3.36 -4.78
CA ILE A 44 11.10 3.60 -3.92
C ILE A 44 12.33 2.97 -4.56
N VAL A 45 13.43 3.72 -4.60
CA VAL A 45 14.74 3.23 -5.03
C VAL A 45 15.63 3.14 -3.79
N PHE A 46 16.03 1.93 -3.43
CA PHE A 46 16.91 1.71 -2.29
C PHE A 46 18.35 2.05 -2.67
N GLN A 47 18.99 2.90 -1.87
CA GLN A 47 20.40 3.25 -2.03
C GLN A 47 21.27 2.34 -1.14
N GLY A 48 22.47 1.98 -1.62
CA GLY A 48 23.45 1.23 -0.84
C GLY A 48 23.52 -0.29 -1.10
N GLY A 49 22.79 -0.81 -2.10
CA GLY A 49 22.91 -2.20 -2.56
C GLY A 49 23.85 -2.36 -3.78
N ALA A 50 24.24 -3.60 -4.06
CA ALA A 50 24.99 -3.96 -5.29
C ALA A 50 24.14 -3.86 -6.56
N HIS A 51 22.81 -3.84 -6.42
CA HIS A 51 21.83 -3.57 -7.47
C HIS A 51 20.84 -2.51 -7.00
N ALA A 52 20.37 -1.67 -7.93
CA ALA A 52 19.32 -0.71 -7.66
C ALA A 52 17.96 -1.44 -7.53
N HIS A 53 17.63 -1.87 -6.32
CA HIS A 53 16.31 -2.46 -6.05
C HIS A 53 15.25 -1.36 -6.09
N LYS A 54 14.26 -1.55 -6.96
CA LYS A 54 13.10 -0.68 -7.09
C LYS A 54 11.90 -1.42 -6.51
N ALA A 55 11.15 -0.78 -5.64
CA ALA A 55 9.90 -1.34 -5.11
C ALA A 55 8.74 -0.40 -5.39
N GLN A 56 7.62 -0.94 -5.88
CA GLN A 56 6.38 -0.20 -6.00
C GLN A 56 5.68 -0.14 -4.63
N PHE A 57 5.08 0.99 -4.29
CA PHE A 57 4.35 1.17 -3.03
C PHE A 57 3.12 2.07 -3.19
N ILE A 58 2.15 1.89 -2.29
CA ILE A 58 1.02 2.79 -2.06
C ILE A 58 0.68 2.79 -0.57
N ARG A 59 0.30 3.95 -0.03
CA ARG A 59 -0.34 4.06 1.30
C ARG A 59 -1.86 4.04 1.16
N LEU A 60 -2.52 3.17 1.92
CA LEU A 60 -3.97 3.02 1.97
C LEU A 60 -4.54 3.45 3.33
N GLY A 61 -5.83 3.77 3.37
CA GLY A 61 -6.56 3.97 4.61
C GLY A 61 -6.84 2.65 5.31
N TYR A 62 -7.03 2.67 6.64
CA TYR A 62 -7.29 1.45 7.42
C TYR A 62 -8.62 0.78 7.06
N ASP A 63 -9.55 1.55 6.49
CA ASP A 63 -10.92 1.21 6.09
C ASP A 63 -11.05 0.97 4.58
N SER A 64 -9.94 0.95 3.85
CA SER A 64 -9.95 0.68 2.41
C SER A 64 -10.35 -0.77 2.14
N GLU A 65 -11.38 -0.97 1.30
CA GLU A 65 -11.80 -2.32 0.92
C GLU A 65 -10.68 -3.07 0.16
N PRO A 66 -10.45 -4.36 0.44
CA PRO A 66 -9.40 -5.13 -0.23
C PRO A 66 -9.52 -5.19 -1.76
N GLU A 67 -10.75 -5.19 -2.27
CA GLU A 67 -11.02 -5.21 -3.72
C GLU A 67 -10.44 -3.96 -4.40
N ASN A 68 -10.47 -2.80 -3.73
CA ASN A 68 -9.96 -1.55 -4.29
C ASN A 68 -8.44 -1.58 -4.51
N VAL A 69 -7.71 -2.44 -3.79
CA VAL A 69 -6.27 -2.65 -3.98
C VAL A 69 -5.98 -3.40 -5.29
N MET A 70 -6.86 -4.34 -5.67
CA MET A 70 -6.67 -5.18 -6.84
C MET A 70 -7.27 -4.59 -8.13
N VAL A 71 -8.29 -3.73 -8.00
CA VAL A 71 -9.11 -3.22 -9.10
C VAL A 71 -8.54 -1.95 -9.75
N GLN A 72 -7.64 -1.21 -9.10
CA GLN A 72 -6.95 -0.11 -9.78
C GLN A 72 -6.09 -0.66 -10.92
N GLU A 73 -6.56 -0.61 -12.17
CA GLU A 73 -5.94 -1.31 -13.31
C GLU A 73 -4.42 -1.07 -13.44
N LYS A 74 -3.98 0.17 -13.22
CA LYS A 74 -2.57 0.55 -13.27
C LYS A 74 -1.80 0.08 -12.04
N LEU A 75 -2.38 0.19 -10.86
CA LEU A 75 -1.71 -0.13 -9.59
C LEU A 75 -1.77 -1.62 -9.26
N GLY A 76 -2.92 -2.27 -9.42
CA GLY A 76 -3.09 -3.72 -9.33
C GLY A 76 -2.23 -4.44 -10.38
N GLY A 77 -2.04 -3.89 -11.57
CA GLY A 77 -1.03 -4.38 -12.53
C GLY A 77 0.38 -4.32 -11.96
N MET A 78 0.81 -3.14 -11.52
CA MET A 78 2.14 -2.92 -10.93
C MET A 78 2.38 -3.72 -9.64
N PHE A 79 1.34 -3.94 -8.84
CA PHE A 79 1.41 -4.73 -7.62
C PHE A 79 1.44 -6.22 -7.95
N ARG A 80 0.77 -6.64 -9.03
CA ARG A 80 0.87 -8.02 -9.49
C ARG A 80 2.22 -8.34 -10.10
N ASP A 81 2.79 -7.39 -10.84
CA ASP A 81 4.10 -7.53 -11.46
C ASP A 81 5.24 -7.31 -10.45
N GLY A 82 5.02 -6.50 -9.41
CA GLY A 82 5.99 -6.16 -8.38
C GLY A 82 5.90 -6.96 -7.08
N LEU A 83 4.86 -7.80 -6.91
CA LEU A 83 4.81 -8.71 -5.77
C LEU A 83 5.73 -9.90 -6.07
N LEU A 84 6.75 -10.03 -5.22
CA LEU A 84 7.80 -11.02 -5.34
C LEU A 84 7.22 -12.42 -5.59
N LYS A 85 7.42 -12.90 -6.82
CA LYS A 85 7.17 -14.28 -7.20
C LYS A 85 8.22 -15.14 -6.51
N ALA A 86 7.82 -15.71 -5.40
CA ALA A 86 8.73 -16.37 -4.48
C ALA A 86 9.08 -17.80 -4.88
N ALA A 87 8.19 -18.45 -5.61
CA ALA A 87 8.42 -19.82 -6.05
C ALA A 87 8.61 -19.84 -7.56
N GLN A 88 9.88 -19.97 -7.98
CA GLN A 88 10.25 -20.05 -9.40
C GLN A 88 9.45 -21.13 -10.15
N THR A 89 9.14 -22.23 -9.47
CA THR A 89 8.47 -23.40 -10.04
C THR A 89 6.94 -23.34 -10.00
N THR A 90 6.35 -22.88 -8.89
CA THR A 90 4.88 -22.89 -8.70
C THR A 90 4.22 -21.54 -8.97
N GLY A 91 5.01 -20.47 -9.06
CA GLY A 91 4.49 -19.12 -9.22
C GLY A 91 3.69 -18.60 -8.03
N ALA A 92 4.00 -19.11 -6.83
CA ALA A 92 3.45 -18.63 -5.58
C ALA A 92 4.06 -17.29 -5.14
N TRP A 93 3.31 -16.57 -4.32
CA TRP A 93 3.58 -15.21 -3.87
C TRP A 93 3.94 -15.26 -2.38
N ILE A 94 4.97 -14.53 -1.96
CA ILE A 94 5.28 -14.35 -0.53
C ILE A 94 4.72 -13.01 -0.07
N ILE A 95 3.89 -13.04 0.97
CA ILE A 95 3.40 -11.85 1.65
C ILE A 95 4.02 -11.85 3.05
N THR A 96 4.77 -10.79 3.37
CA THR A 96 5.33 -10.53 4.71
C THR A 96 4.91 -9.15 5.20
N SER A 97 5.28 -8.79 6.43
CA SER A 97 5.04 -7.44 6.95
C SER A 97 5.90 -6.35 6.30
N GLY A 98 6.93 -6.72 5.52
CA GLY A 98 7.84 -5.77 4.86
C GLY A 98 8.83 -5.05 5.79
N LEU A 99 8.87 -5.39 7.07
CA LEU A 99 9.80 -4.80 8.04
C LEU A 99 11.18 -5.48 7.97
N ASP A 100 12.28 -4.73 8.02
CA ASP A 100 13.64 -5.28 8.12
C ASP A 100 13.97 -5.77 9.54
N CYS A 101 13.13 -6.64 10.10
CA CYS A 101 13.32 -7.21 11.43
C CYS A 101 12.73 -8.62 11.57
N GLY A 102 13.25 -9.37 12.55
CA GLY A 102 12.78 -10.71 12.87
C GLY A 102 12.87 -11.70 11.71
N VAL A 103 11.82 -12.51 11.53
CA VAL A 103 11.73 -13.57 10.51
C VAL A 103 11.90 -13.02 9.09
N VAL A 104 11.47 -11.78 8.84
CA VAL A 104 11.52 -11.18 7.50
C VAL A 104 12.96 -11.01 7.00
N LYS A 105 13.95 -10.76 7.88
CA LYS A 105 15.38 -10.72 7.49
C LYS A 105 15.85 -12.04 6.87
N HIS A 106 15.37 -13.16 7.42
CA HIS A 106 15.74 -14.49 6.93
C HIS A 106 15.06 -14.79 5.59
N VAL A 107 13.81 -14.37 5.42
CA VAL A 107 13.10 -14.48 4.14
C VAL A 107 13.80 -13.66 3.07
N ALA A 108 14.15 -12.40 3.37
CA ALA A 108 14.87 -11.52 2.44
C ALA A 108 16.21 -12.14 2.01
N ARG A 109 17.01 -12.62 2.97
CA ARG A 109 18.28 -13.29 2.68
C ARG A 109 18.11 -14.52 1.79
N ALA A 110 17.09 -15.35 2.04
CA ALA A 110 16.83 -16.53 1.22
C ALA A 110 16.46 -16.17 -0.24
N LEU A 111 15.77 -15.04 -0.44
CA LEU A 111 15.46 -14.53 -1.78
C LEU A 111 16.71 -13.99 -2.48
N ASP A 112 17.56 -13.25 -1.76
CA ASP A 112 18.85 -12.76 -2.27
C ASP A 112 19.76 -13.93 -2.69
N ASP A 113 19.89 -14.94 -1.83
CA ASP A 113 20.68 -16.15 -2.09
C ASP A 113 20.14 -16.96 -3.30
N ALA A 114 18.83 -16.89 -3.54
CA ALA A 114 18.16 -17.51 -4.70
C ALA A 114 18.25 -16.65 -5.98
N GLY A 115 18.86 -15.46 -5.92
CA GLY A 115 18.94 -14.51 -7.03
C GLY A 115 17.58 -13.93 -7.43
N ILE A 116 16.59 -13.97 -6.54
CA ILE A 116 15.25 -13.45 -6.77
C ILE A 116 15.25 -11.98 -6.33
N SER A 117 15.42 -11.06 -7.28
CA SER A 117 15.20 -9.63 -7.04
C SER A 117 13.72 -9.28 -7.21
N ALA A 118 13.27 -8.34 -6.38
CA ALA A 118 12.06 -7.55 -6.62
C ALA A 118 12.24 -6.62 -7.81
#